data_AF-A0A9D5L254-F1
#
_entry.id   AF-A0A9D5L254-F1
#
_cell.length_a   1.000
_cell.length_b   1.000
_cell.length_c   1.000
_cell.angle_alpha   90.00
_cell.angle_beta   90.00
_cell.angle_gamma   90.00
#
_symmetry.space_group_name_H-M   'P 1'
#
loop_
_entity.id
_entity.type
_entity.pdbx_description
1 polymer ?
#
loop_
_entity_poly.entity_id
_entity_poly.type
_entity_poly.pdbx_seq_one_letter_code
_entity_poly.pdbx_strand_id
1 'polypeptide(L)'
;MPVPIFTDIHPIEFFDEPTCECQTKKDGGGYEDTATLKFLTGSELPRSAALGFVVTDVNGNSYLLGSLEAPRPVVECEHRSGVPSGDPAGFSYEIKHVSIKSMVPCLI
;
A
#
# COMPACT_ATOMS: atom_id res chain seq x y z
N MET A 1 13.44 -0.76 -15.32
CA MET A 1 12.39 -0.95 -16.33
C MET A 1 11.06 -1.01 -15.60
N PRO A 2 10.04 -0.26 -16.04
CA PRO A 2 8.72 -0.35 -15.46
C PRO A 2 8.01 -1.65 -15.86
N VAL A 3 7.19 -2.19 -14.96
CA VAL A 3 6.45 -3.44 -15.18
C VAL A 3 5.01 -3.13 -15.59
N PRO A 4 4.49 -3.72 -16.69
CA PRO A 4 3.08 -3.56 -17.06
C PRO A 4 2.15 -4.30 -16.09
N ILE A 5 1.02 -3.69 -15.74
CA ILE A 5 -0.03 -4.30 -14.94
C ILE A 5 -1.08 -4.89 -15.88
N PHE A 6 -1.27 -6.22 -15.86
CA PHE A 6 -2.22 -6.93 -16.71
C PHE A 6 -3.47 -7.43 -15.96
N THR A 7 -3.62 -7.06 -14.70
CA THR A 7 -4.77 -7.43 -13.86
C THR A 7 -5.73 -6.26 -13.72
N ASP A 8 -6.97 -6.56 -13.37
CA ASP A 8 -7.95 -5.53 -13.04
C ASP A 8 -7.49 -4.69 -11.83
N ILE A 9 -7.62 -3.38 -11.97
CA ILE A 9 -7.28 -2.40 -10.92
C ILE A 9 -8.57 -1.88 -10.33
N HIS A 10 -8.71 -2.01 -9.02
CA HIS A 10 -9.85 -1.50 -8.27
C HIS A 10 -9.45 -0.21 -7.54
N PRO A 11 -9.91 0.97 -7.98
CA PRO A 11 -9.63 2.21 -7.27
C PRO A 11 -10.28 2.17 -5.89
N ILE A 12 -9.52 2.54 -4.87
CA ILE A 12 -9.99 2.65 -3.49
C ILE A 12 -10.22 4.13 -3.20
N GLU A 13 -11.44 4.49 -2.85
CA GLU A 13 -11.74 5.83 -2.34
C GLU A 13 -11.17 5.97 -0.93
N PHE A 14 -10.38 7.03 -0.72
CA PHE A 14 -9.83 7.43 0.56
C PHE A 14 -10.27 8.85 0.87
N PHE A 15 -10.45 9.15 2.15
CA PHE A 15 -11.01 10.44 2.61
C PHE A 15 -10.00 11.35 3.30
N ASP A 16 -8.77 10.86 3.48
CA ASP A 16 -7.65 11.58 4.09
C ASP A 16 -6.46 11.60 3.13
N GLU A 17 -5.37 12.31 3.47
CA GLU A 17 -4.13 12.30 2.68
C GLU A 17 -3.39 10.96 2.88
N PRO A 18 -3.34 10.08 1.86
CA PRO A 18 -2.63 8.81 1.98
C PRO A 18 -1.13 9.07 2.02
N THR A 19 -0.42 8.37 2.89
CA THR A 19 1.04 8.48 3.01
C THR A 19 1.72 7.20 2.54
N CYS A 20 2.75 7.34 1.72
CA CYS A 20 3.56 6.23 1.24
C CYS A 20 5.03 6.55 1.51
N GLU A 21 5.67 5.76 2.35
CA GLU A 21 7.07 5.91 2.71
C GLU A 21 7.84 4.67 2.29
N CYS A 22 9.01 4.85 1.68
CA CYS A 22 9.93 3.77 1.36
C CYS A 22 11.27 4.04 2.03
N GLN A 23 11.68 3.13 2.91
CA GLN A 23 12.94 3.21 3.64
C GLN A 23 13.87 2.08 3.19
N THR A 24 15.02 2.44 2.65
CA THR A 24 16.08 1.49 2.29
C THR A 24 17.09 1.40 3.42
N LYS A 25 17.23 0.21 4.01
CA LYS A 25 18.24 -0.10 5.02
C LYS A 25 19.31 -0.99 4.41
N LYS A 26 20.58 -0.67 4.69
CA LYS A 26 21.71 -1.53 4.35
C LYS A 26 22.05 -2.38 5.57
N ASP A 27 21.75 -3.68 5.51
CA ASP A 27 21.98 -4.62 6.61
C ASP A 27 22.98 -5.70 6.19
N GLY A 28 24.06 -5.87 6.97
CA GLY A 28 24.91 -7.07 7.00
C GLY A 28 25.45 -7.68 5.69
N GLY A 29 25.40 -6.98 4.55
CA GLY A 29 25.81 -7.50 3.23
C GLY A 29 24.77 -7.35 2.11
N GLY A 30 23.55 -6.88 2.41
CA GLY A 30 22.47 -6.67 1.45
C GLY A 30 21.75 -5.32 1.58
N TYR A 31 20.70 -5.15 0.77
CA TYR A 31 19.76 -4.03 0.81
C TYR A 31 18.37 -4.57 1.14
N GLU A 32 17.69 -3.90 2.06
CA GLU A 32 16.31 -4.18 2.43
C GLU A 32 15.50 -2.89 2.27
N ASP A 33 14.48 -2.93 1.42
CA ASP A 33 13.51 -1.87 1.24
C ASP A 33 12.26 -2.20 2.03
N THR A 34 11.82 -1.26 2.88
CA THR A 34 10.53 -1.34 3.57
C THR A 34 9.61 -0.24 3.06
N ALA A 35 8.54 -0.63 2.38
CA ALA A 35 7.49 0.28 1.94
C ALA A 35 6.32 0.23 2.92
N THR A 36 5.92 1.39 3.43
CA THR A 36 4.77 1.57 4.34
C THR A 36 3.76 2.49 3.70
N LEU A 37 2.56 1.98 3.44
CA LEU A 37 1.44 2.72 2.88
C LEU A 37 0.35 2.84 3.95
N LYS A 38 -0.08 4.07 4.25
CA LYS A 38 -1.15 4.34 5.21
C LYS A 38 -2.25 5.17 4.55
N PHE A 39 -3.50 4.74 4.71
CA PHE A 39 -4.65 5.48 4.21
C PHE A 39 -5.91 5.16 5.01
N LEU A 40 -6.89 6.06 4.95
CA LEU A 40 -8.21 5.88 5.52
C LEU A 40 -9.25 5.73 4.42
N THR A 41 -10.09 4.70 4.51
CA THR A 41 -11.17 4.43 3.56
C THR A 41 -12.46 4.06 4.29
N GLY A 42 -13.60 4.25 3.64
CA GLY A 42 -14.91 3.82 4.15
C GLY A 42 -15.26 2.38 3.78
N SER A 43 -14.46 1.76 2.89
CA SER A 43 -14.71 0.41 2.39
C SER A 43 -13.71 -0.58 2.94
N GLU A 44 -14.18 -1.79 3.23
CA GLU A 44 -13.31 -2.85 3.70
C GLU A 44 -12.55 -3.52 2.54
N LEU A 45 -11.23 -3.68 2.71
CA LEU A 45 -10.39 -4.40 1.76
C LEU A 45 -10.64 -5.92 1.80
N PRO A 46 -10.52 -6.62 0.66
CA PRO A 46 -10.70 -8.07 0.61
C PRO A 46 -9.63 -8.80 1.43
N ARG A 47 -10.03 -9.49 2.52
CA ARG A 47 -9.11 -10.16 3.45
C ARG A 47 -8.54 -11.50 2.97
N SER A 48 -9.13 -12.12 1.95
CA SER A 48 -8.82 -13.51 1.54
C SER A 48 -7.89 -13.64 0.33
N ALA A 49 -7.40 -12.52 -0.23
CA ALA A 49 -6.59 -12.50 -1.45
C ALA A 49 -5.16 -12.01 -1.18
N ALA A 50 -4.20 -12.46 -1.99
CA ALA A 50 -2.89 -11.83 -2.07
C ALA A 50 -3.07 -10.48 -2.77
N LEU A 51 -3.10 -9.40 -1.99
CA LEU A 51 -3.29 -8.04 -2.49
C LEU A 51 -1.97 -7.44 -2.95
N GLY A 52 -2.01 -6.78 -4.12
CA GLY A 52 -0.99 -5.84 -4.57
C GLY A 52 -1.56 -4.43 -4.55
N PHE A 53 -0.72 -3.45 -4.24
CA PHE A 53 -1.13 -2.05 -4.15
C PHE A 53 -0.42 -1.25 -5.22
N VAL A 54 -1.18 -0.49 -6.02
CA VAL A 54 -0.61 0.46 -6.96
C VAL A 54 -0.75 1.86 -6.36
N VAL A 55 0.38 2.55 -6.21
CA VAL A 55 0.44 3.92 -5.70
C VAL A 55 0.84 4.83 -6.83
N THR A 56 0.01 5.84 -7.11
CA THR A 56 0.31 6.88 -8.10
C THR A 56 0.70 8.15 -7.36
N ASP A 57 1.87 8.72 -7.67
CA ASP A 57 2.31 9.99 -7.09
C ASP A 57 1.63 11.20 -7.79
N VAL A 58 1.83 12.39 -7.23
CA VAL A 58 1.31 13.66 -7.78
C VAL A 58 1.91 14.04 -9.15
N ASN A 59 3.04 13.43 -9.53
CA ASN A 59 3.69 13.62 -10.82
C ASN A 59 3.19 12.61 -11.88
N GLY A 60 2.26 11.71 -11.52
CA GLY A 60 1.72 10.66 -12.39
C GLY A 60 2.58 9.39 -12.46
N ASN A 61 3.60 9.24 -11.62
CA ASN A 61 4.41 8.03 -11.57
C ASN A 61 3.69 6.95 -10.75
N SER A 62 3.55 5.75 -11.34
CA SER A 62 2.92 4.61 -10.67
C SER A 62 3.95 3.62 -10.14
N TYR A 63 3.69 3.10 -8.95
CA TYR A 63 4.52 2.12 -8.25
C TYR A 63 3.67 0.96 -7.75
N LEU A 64 4.13 -0.27 -8.01
CA LEU A 64 3.55 -1.49 -7.48
C LEU A 64 4.26 -1.87 -6.18
N LEU A 65 3.45 -2.13 -5.15
CA LEU A 65 3.86 -2.70 -3.88
C LEU A 65 3.26 -4.10 -3.75
N GLY A 66 4.12 -5.08 -3.47
CA GLY A 66 3.73 -6.47 -3.34
C GLY A 66 3.63 -7.25 -4.66
N SER A 67 3.52 -8.57 -4.52
CA SER A 67 3.32 -9.51 -5.61
C SER A 67 2.55 -10.74 -5.11
N LEU A 68 2.19 -11.64 -6.04
CA LEU A 68 1.56 -12.92 -5.69
C LEU A 68 2.53 -13.83 -4.90
N GLU A 69 3.82 -13.69 -5.19
CA GLU A 69 4.91 -14.43 -4.56
C GLU A 69 5.29 -13.82 -3.21
N ALA A 70 5.90 -14.63 -2.35
CA ALA A 70 6.47 -14.11 -1.11
C ALA A 70 7.74 -13.29 -1.44
N PRO A 71 8.02 -12.19 -0.71
CA PRO A 71 7.30 -11.68 0.46
C PRO A 71 6.03 -10.89 0.08
N ARG A 72 4.93 -11.18 0.79
CA ARG A 72 3.63 -10.54 0.58
C ARG A 72 3.46 -9.31 1.49
N PRO A 73 2.71 -8.29 1.08
CA PRO A 73 2.39 -7.16 1.95
C PRO A 73 1.60 -7.62 3.18
N VAL A 74 1.97 -7.12 4.35
CA VAL A 74 1.22 -7.27 5.59
C VAL A 74 0.24 -6.12 5.66
N VAL A 75 -1.06 -6.43 5.71
CA VAL A 75 -2.14 -5.44 5.77
C VAL A 75 -2.68 -5.42 7.19
N GLU A 76 -2.41 -4.34 7.91
CA GLU A 76 -2.97 -4.05 9.23
C GLU A 76 -4.20 -3.15 9.05
N CYS A 77 -5.30 -3.50 9.71
CA CYS A 77 -6.56 -2.77 9.63
C CYS A 77 -7.00 -2.37 11.04
N GLU A 78 -7.19 -1.08 11.25
CA GLU A 78 -7.80 -0.52 12.46
C GLU A 78 -9.18 0.05 12.13
N HIS A 79 -10.21 -0.46 12.80
CA HIS A 79 -11.56 0.07 12.66
C HIS A 79 -11.71 1.32 13.54
N ARG A 80 -11.90 2.48 12.91
CA ARG A 80 -12.25 3.72 13.60
C ARG A 80 -13.76 3.87 13.64
N SER A 81 -14.34 3.52 14.78
CA SER A 81 -15.70 3.94 15.15
C SER A 81 -15.65 5.42 15.52
N GLY A 82 -16.08 6.29 14.60
CA GLY A 82 -16.08 7.74 14.79
C GLY A 82 -16.76 8.15 16.11
N VAL A 83 -16.22 9.16 16.78
CA VAL A 83 -16.85 9.75 17.96
C VAL A 83 -17.96 10.71 17.52
N PRO A 84 -19.05 10.86 18.30
CA PRO A 84 -20.18 11.74 17.94
C PRO A 84 -19.79 13.24 17.81
N SER A 85 -18.55 13.61 18.14
CA SER A 85 -18.01 14.97 18.05
C SER A 85 -17.42 15.34 16.68
N GLY A 86 -17.56 14.48 15.65
CA GLY A 86 -17.31 14.88 14.26
C GLY A 86 -16.22 14.10 13.52
N ASP A 87 -15.62 13.07 14.12
CA ASP A 87 -14.68 12.21 13.40
C ASP A 87 -15.43 11.19 12.52
N PRO A 88 -15.12 11.10 11.21
CA PRO A 88 -15.76 10.13 10.33
C PRO A 88 -15.43 8.70 10.74
N ALA A 89 -16.45 7.84 10.74
CA ALA A 89 -16.25 6.39 10.90
C ALA A 89 -15.61 5.82 9.64
N GLY A 90 -14.61 4.94 9.80
CA GLY A 90 -13.90 4.34 8.67
C GLY A 90 -12.87 3.29 9.08
N PHE A 91 -12.14 2.79 8.09
CA PHE A 91 -11.06 1.82 8.24
C PHE A 91 -9.73 2.51 7.95
N SER A 92 -8.83 2.49 8.95
CA SER A 92 -7.44 2.91 8.80
C SER A 92 -6.62 1.69 8.43
N TYR A 93 -6.00 1.72 7.25
CA TYR A 93 -5.13 0.66 6.78
C TYR A 93 -3.67 1.08 6.86
N GLU A 94 -2.84 0.18 7.37
CA GLU A 94 -1.39 0.29 7.35
C GLU A 94 -0.82 -0.95 6.66
N ILE A 95 -0.28 -0.77 5.46
CA ILE A 95 0.29 -1.83 4.64
C ILE A 95 1.81 -1.72 4.71
N LYS A 96 2.47 -2.82 5.11
CA LYS A 96 3.92 -2.93 5.16
C LYS A 96 4.41 -4.01 4.19
N HIS A 97 5.34 -3.66 3.32
CA HIS A 97 6.00 -4.61 2.42
C HIS A 97 7.51 -4.52 2.59
N VAL A 98 8.14 -5.66 2.86
CA VAL A 98 9.59 -5.78 3.06
C VAL A 98 10.16 -6.70 1.98
N SER A 99 11.14 -6.21 1.23
CA SER A 99 11.75 -6.92 0.11
C SER A 99 13.12 -6.32 -0.21
N ILE A 100 13.90 -6.95 -1.09
CA ILE A 100 15.12 -6.35 -1.65
C ILE A 100 14.77 -5.06 -2.42
N LYS A 101 13.59 -5.04 -3.04
CA LYS A 101 12.98 -3.86 -3.66
C LYS A 101 11.48 -3.89 -3.47
N SER A 102 10.96 -3.01 -2.63
CA SER A 102 9.53 -3.03 -2.24
C SER A 102 8.64 -2.17 -3.14
N MET A 103 9.18 -1.06 -3.67
CA MET A 103 8.48 -0.25 -4.67
C MET A 103 9.05 -0.49 -6.06
N VAL A 104 8.24 -1.08 -6.94
CA VAL A 104 8.61 -1.33 -8.33
C VAL A 104 7.84 -0.36 -9.23
N PRO A 105 8.51 0.46 -10.07
CA PRO A 105 7.80 1.33 -10.99
C PRO A 105 6.96 0.49 -11.96
N CYS A 106 5.71 0.89 -12.19
CA CYS A 106 4.79 0.19 -13.05
C CYS A 106 4.13 1.11 -14.08
N LEU A 107 3.59 0.49 -15.13
CA LEU A 107 2.77 1.13 -16.15
C LEU A 107 1.37 0.53 -16.04
N ILE A 108 0.39 1.39 -15.78
CA ILE A 108 -1.04 1.09 -15.71
C ILE A 108 -1.75 1.49 -17.00
#